data_AF-A0AAV1ZRZ6-F1
#
_entry.id   AF-A0AAV1ZRZ6-F1
#
_cell.length_a   1.000
_cell.length_b   1.000
_cell.length_c   1.000
_cell.angle_alpha   90.00
_cell.angle_beta   90.00
_cell.angle_gamma   90.00
#
_symmetry.space_group_name_H-M   'P 1'
#
loop_
_entity.id
_entity.type
_entity.pdbx_description
1 polymer ?
#
loop_
_entity_poly.entity_id
_entity_poly.type
_entity_poly.pdbx_seq_one_letter_code
_entity_poly.pdbx_strand_id
1 'polypeptide(L)'
;MAEERSLMDDMRDDGYRFAHDLISEVIKRRGIDVPYVNFPNPKNFLFTSAHKRLIQDFLAENGEHIENLVMDYAKRSKDPDYKYSDFNYFENRFKVITEFKPEPYTEEGFVKLCAAIAQVGACNYIRNKKCDALIHAMDDVHKFVKKVLSRGTLKDSSLADDQV
;
A
#
# COMPACT_ATOMS: atom_id res chain seq x y z
N MET A 1 -9.95 3.21 -27.41
CA MET A 1 -11.31 3.74 -27.17
C MET A 1 -12.03 3.14 -25.97
N ALA A 2 -12.20 1.80 -25.83
CA ALA A 2 -12.79 1.21 -24.61
C ALA A 2 -11.80 1.17 -23.43
N GLU A 3 -10.53 0.81 -23.69
CA GLU A 3 -9.46 0.77 -22.69
C GLU A 3 -9.11 2.17 -22.14
N GLU A 4 -9.09 3.21 -23.00
CA GLU A 4 -8.88 4.61 -22.56
C GLU A 4 -10.02 5.14 -21.69
N ARG A 5 -11.27 4.70 -21.90
CA ARG A 5 -12.38 5.05 -21.02
C ARG A 5 -12.28 4.36 -19.67
N SER A 6 -11.88 3.08 -19.67
CA SER A 6 -11.63 2.32 -18.43
C SER A 6 -10.56 2.99 -17.57
N LEU A 7 -9.42 3.36 -18.18
CA LEU A 7 -8.33 4.07 -17.51
C LEU A 7 -8.75 5.46 -17.00
N MET A 8 -9.52 6.22 -17.77
CA MET A 8 -10.01 7.53 -17.33
C MET A 8 -11.04 7.47 -16.20
N ASP A 9 -11.87 6.42 -16.17
CA ASP A 9 -12.82 6.20 -15.08
C ASP A 9 -12.10 5.73 -13.81
N ASP A 10 -11.06 4.89 -13.92
CA ASP A 10 -10.18 4.52 -12.80
C ASP A 10 -9.35 5.72 -12.27
N MET A 11 -8.91 6.64 -13.13
CA MET A 11 -8.20 7.87 -12.70
C MET A 11 -9.08 8.91 -12.01
N ARG A 12 -10.41 8.79 -12.13
CA ARG A 12 -11.40 9.58 -11.36
C ARG A 12 -11.82 8.89 -10.07
N ASP A 13 -11.31 7.70 -9.81
CA ASP A 13 -11.54 6.96 -8.59
C ASP A 13 -10.76 7.63 -7.45
N ASP A 14 -11.48 8.31 -6.56
CA ASP A 14 -10.92 8.97 -5.39
C ASP A 14 -10.07 7.98 -4.53
N GLY A 15 -10.41 6.68 -4.57
CA GLY A 15 -9.66 5.63 -3.88
C GLY A 15 -8.33 5.29 -4.55
N TYR A 16 -8.25 5.35 -5.88
CA TYR A 16 -6.98 5.17 -6.59
C TYR A 16 -6.04 6.35 -6.31
N ARG A 17 -6.59 7.57 -6.28
CA ARG A 17 -5.81 8.76 -5.90
C ARG A 17 -5.32 8.69 -4.45
N PHE A 18 -6.16 8.22 -3.53
CA PHE A 18 -5.73 7.95 -2.15
C PHE A 18 -4.56 6.97 -2.11
N ALA A 19 -4.64 5.85 -2.83
CA ALA A 19 -3.57 4.85 -2.88
C ALA A 19 -2.27 5.46 -3.43
N HIS A 20 -2.36 6.23 -4.52
CA HIS A 20 -1.23 6.94 -5.09
C HIS A 20 -0.59 7.93 -4.11
N ASP A 21 -1.39 8.79 -3.48
CA ASP A 21 -0.88 9.83 -2.57
C ASP A 21 -0.24 9.21 -1.31
N LEU A 22 -0.82 8.13 -0.80
CA LEU A 22 -0.28 7.35 0.31
C LEU A 22 1.08 6.70 -0.07
N ILE A 23 1.15 6.01 -1.21
CA ILE A 23 2.40 5.37 -1.66
C ILE A 23 3.46 6.42 -1.93
N SER A 24 3.09 7.53 -2.57
CA SER A 24 3.97 8.67 -2.81
C SER A 24 4.61 9.18 -1.51
N GLU A 25 3.84 9.28 -0.44
CA GLU A 25 4.37 9.70 0.86
C GLU A 25 5.37 8.68 1.43
N VAL A 26 5.06 7.38 1.32
CA VAL A 26 5.94 6.31 1.80
C VAL A 26 7.26 6.27 1.01
N ILE A 27 7.22 6.33 -0.31
CA ILE A 27 8.43 6.22 -1.15
C ILE A 27 9.29 7.49 -1.11
N LYS A 28 8.69 8.68 -0.93
CA LYS A 28 9.43 9.94 -0.73
C LYS A 28 10.38 9.85 0.46
N ARG A 29 9.96 9.21 1.56
CA ARG A 29 10.79 9.02 2.75
C ARG A 29 12.05 8.20 2.44
N ARG A 30 12.00 7.31 1.44
CA ARG A 30 13.12 6.48 1.00
C ARG A 30 13.98 7.15 -0.08
N GLY A 31 13.73 8.43 -0.39
CA GLY A 31 14.44 9.16 -1.43
C GLY A 31 14.17 8.65 -2.85
N ILE A 32 13.02 7.99 -3.05
CA ILE A 32 12.59 7.53 -4.38
C ILE A 32 11.79 8.66 -5.03
N ASP A 33 12.12 8.96 -6.28
CA ASP A 33 11.36 9.92 -7.08
C ASP A 33 9.93 9.39 -7.30
N VAL A 34 8.96 10.24 -6.99
CA VAL A 34 7.56 9.93 -7.25
C VAL A 34 7.28 10.18 -8.73
N PRO A 35 6.80 9.17 -9.49
CA PRO A 35 6.39 9.38 -10.86
C PRO A 35 5.36 10.51 -10.93
N TYR A 36 5.58 11.49 -11.82
CA TYR A 36 4.58 12.52 -12.05
C TYR A 36 3.38 11.90 -12.75
N VAL A 37 2.23 11.89 -12.07
CA VAL A 37 0.96 11.45 -12.65
C VAL A 37 -0.02 12.62 -12.61
N ASN A 38 -0.54 12.99 -13.79
CA ASN A 38 -1.52 14.05 -13.91
C ASN A 38 -2.92 13.50 -13.62
N PHE A 39 -3.32 13.50 -12.35
CA PHE A 39 -4.68 13.11 -11.97
C PHE A 39 -5.68 14.25 -12.19
N PRO A 40 -6.89 13.95 -12.71
CA PRO A 40 -7.98 14.91 -12.69
C PRO A 40 -8.33 15.30 -11.25
N ASN A 41 -8.96 16.47 -11.07
CA ASN A 41 -9.43 16.90 -9.75
C ASN A 41 -10.38 15.85 -9.16
N PRO A 42 -10.18 15.42 -7.90
CA PRO A 42 -10.99 14.39 -7.30
C PRO A 42 -12.35 14.96 -6.90
N LYS A 43 -13.36 14.10 -6.76
CA LYS A 43 -14.65 14.51 -6.18
C LYS A 43 -14.52 14.66 -4.67
N ASN A 44 -13.74 13.79 -4.04
CA ASN A 44 -13.42 13.84 -2.62
C ASN A 44 -11.91 13.69 -2.39
N PHE A 45 -11.33 14.61 -1.63
CA PHE A 45 -9.94 14.49 -1.18
C PHE A 45 -9.88 13.57 0.05
N LEU A 46 -9.63 12.27 -0.19
CA LEU A 46 -9.53 11.26 0.88
C LEU A 46 -8.19 11.30 1.63
N PHE A 47 -7.13 11.82 1.01
CA PHE A 47 -5.80 11.90 1.60
C PHE A 47 -5.57 13.27 2.24
N THR A 48 -5.31 13.30 3.54
CA THR A 48 -5.21 14.55 4.32
C THR A 48 -3.81 14.76 4.87
N SER A 49 -3.50 15.99 5.32
CA SER A 49 -2.24 16.27 6.03
C SER A 49 -2.11 15.50 7.35
N ALA A 50 -3.23 15.12 7.98
CA ALA A 50 -3.22 14.26 9.16
C ALA A 50 -2.75 12.84 8.81
N HIS A 51 -3.23 12.28 7.68
CA HIS A 51 -2.75 10.98 7.17
C HIS A 51 -1.26 11.01 6.88
N LYS A 52 -0.76 12.08 6.26
CA LYS A 52 0.66 12.27 6.03
C LYS A 52 1.48 12.21 7.32
N ARG A 53 1.10 12.96 8.36
CA ARG A 53 1.80 12.95 9.65
C ARG A 53 1.75 11.55 10.28
N LEU A 54 0.58 10.92 10.26
CA LEU A 54 0.39 9.58 10.79
C LEU A 54 1.29 8.54 10.13
N ILE A 55 1.42 8.58 8.80
CA ILE A 55 2.31 7.70 8.03
C ILE A 55 3.76 7.92 8.44
N GLN A 56 4.18 9.19 8.58
CA GLN A 56 5.54 9.53 8.96
C GLN A 56 5.89 9.00 10.36
N ASP A 57 5.01 9.24 11.34
CA ASP A 57 5.19 8.80 12.73
C ASP A 57 5.21 7.27 12.81
N PHE A 58 4.23 6.61 12.18
CA PHE A 58 4.13 5.15 12.15
C PHE A 58 5.37 4.49 11.54
N LEU A 59 5.84 4.99 10.39
CA LEU A 59 7.00 4.40 9.72
C LEU A 59 8.33 4.81 10.37
N ALA A 60 8.38 5.89 11.15
CA ALA A 60 9.53 6.21 12.00
C ALA A 60 9.72 5.13 13.07
N GLU A 61 8.63 4.65 13.66
CA GLU A 61 8.64 3.61 14.69
C GLU A 61 8.77 2.19 14.11
N ASN A 62 8.03 1.88 13.04
CA ASN A 62 7.85 0.50 12.56
C ASN A 62 8.57 0.19 11.23
N GLY A 63 9.13 1.19 10.56
CA GLY A 63 9.66 1.05 9.21
C GLY A 63 10.83 0.06 9.10
N GLU A 64 11.73 0.06 10.09
CA GLU A 64 12.87 -0.88 10.13
C GLU A 64 12.40 -2.32 10.36
N HIS A 65 11.43 -2.51 11.26
CA HIS A 65 10.83 -3.83 11.48
C HIS A 65 10.19 -4.40 10.21
N ILE A 66 9.40 -3.59 9.49
CA ILE A 66 8.81 -3.99 8.21
C ILE A 66 9.88 -4.32 7.16
N GLU A 67 10.96 -3.54 7.10
CA GLU A 67 12.10 -3.83 6.22
C GLU A 67 12.78 -5.16 6.58
N ASN A 68 12.93 -5.46 7.86
CA ASN A 68 13.48 -6.72 8.35
C ASN A 68 12.60 -7.92 7.98
N LEU A 69 11.26 -7.78 8.02
CA LEU A 69 10.35 -8.83 7.55
C LEU A 69 10.60 -9.20 6.07
N VAL A 70 10.75 -8.17 5.22
CA VAL A 70 11.07 -8.33 3.79
C VAL A 70 12.44 -8.99 3.61
N MET A 71 13.42 -8.62 4.45
CA MET A 71 14.78 -9.16 4.41
C MET A 71 14.91 -10.60 4.90
N ASP A 72 14.20 -10.96 5.95
CA ASP A 72 14.27 -12.31 6.49
C ASP A 72 13.64 -13.33 5.54
N TYR A 73 12.71 -12.89 4.69
CA TYR A 73 12.27 -13.70 3.56
C TYR A 73 13.45 -14.04 2.62
N ALA A 74 14.25 -13.05 2.21
CA ALA A 74 15.43 -13.26 1.36
C ALA A 74 16.35 -14.37 1.90
N LYS A 75 16.66 -14.26 3.20
CA LYS A 75 17.56 -15.18 3.91
C LYS A 75 16.99 -16.60 3.95
N ARG A 76 15.70 -16.76 4.27
CA ARG A 76 15.04 -18.07 4.32
C ARG A 76 14.98 -18.76 2.96
N SER A 77 14.76 -17.97 1.90
CA SER A 77 14.63 -18.47 0.53
C SER A 77 15.97 -18.87 -0.10
N LYS A 78 17.10 -18.70 0.63
CA LYS A 78 18.47 -18.90 0.12
C LYS A 78 18.69 -18.17 -1.20
N ASP A 79 18.05 -17.01 -1.35
CA ASP A 79 18.17 -16.16 -2.52
C ASP A 79 19.11 -15.00 -2.17
N PRO A 80 20.43 -15.16 -2.38
CA PRO A 80 21.42 -14.18 -1.98
C PRO A 80 21.25 -12.84 -2.72
N ASP A 81 20.62 -12.87 -3.89
CA ASP A 81 20.43 -11.71 -4.75
C ASP A 81 19.07 -11.04 -4.55
N TYR A 82 18.18 -11.61 -3.72
CA TYR A 82 16.78 -11.19 -3.58
C TYR A 82 16.12 -10.89 -4.93
N LYS A 83 16.01 -11.91 -5.77
CA LYS A 83 15.27 -11.80 -7.02
C LYS A 83 13.81 -11.57 -6.69
N TYR A 84 13.35 -10.36 -6.96
CA TYR A 84 11.93 -10.04 -6.84
C TYR A 84 11.07 -11.10 -7.55
N SER A 85 10.03 -11.54 -6.86
CA SER A 85 8.92 -12.26 -7.45
C SER A 85 7.63 -11.74 -6.80
N ASP A 86 6.52 -11.82 -7.53
CA ASP A 86 5.22 -11.40 -6.98
C ASP A 86 4.87 -12.24 -5.74
N PHE A 87 5.28 -13.50 -5.72
CA PHE A 87 5.14 -14.37 -4.55
C PHE A 87 5.84 -13.80 -3.31
N ASN A 88 7.07 -13.28 -3.45
CA ASN A 88 7.80 -12.66 -2.33
C ASN A 88 7.06 -11.41 -1.82
N TYR A 89 6.52 -10.60 -2.73
CA TYR A 89 5.72 -9.45 -2.35
C TYR A 89 4.46 -9.89 -1.57
N PHE A 90 3.70 -10.84 -2.11
CA PHE A 90 2.45 -11.32 -1.50
C PHE A 90 2.66 -11.95 -0.12
N GLU A 91 3.72 -12.74 0.06
CA GLU A 91 4.08 -13.32 1.36
C GLU A 91 4.40 -12.25 2.41
N ASN A 92 5.21 -11.25 2.05
CA ASN A 92 5.56 -10.17 2.97
C ASN A 92 4.37 -9.26 3.26
N ARG A 93 3.54 -8.98 2.24
CA ARG A 93 2.28 -8.25 2.39
C ARG A 93 1.34 -8.98 3.36
N PHE A 94 1.19 -10.29 3.23
CA PHE A 94 0.31 -11.08 4.08
C PHE A 94 0.72 -11.03 5.57
N LYS A 95 2.03 -11.09 5.85
CA LYS A 95 2.56 -10.96 7.22
C LYS A 95 2.27 -9.60 7.81
N VAL A 96 2.54 -8.54 7.05
CA VAL A 96 2.25 -7.17 7.46
C VAL A 96 0.76 -6.96 7.69
N ILE A 97 -0.10 -7.51 6.83
CA ILE A 97 -1.55 -7.46 7.04
C ILE A 97 -1.91 -8.15 8.36
N THR A 98 -1.39 -9.34 8.61
CA THR A 98 -1.72 -10.08 9.85
C THR A 98 -1.26 -9.35 11.11
N GLU A 99 -0.09 -8.71 11.06
CA GLU A 99 0.50 -8.03 12.22
C GLU A 99 -0.09 -6.65 12.50
N PHE A 100 -0.34 -5.86 11.45
CA PHE A 100 -0.81 -4.47 11.57
C PHE A 100 -2.31 -4.30 11.33
N LYS A 101 -3.06 -5.40 11.17
CA LYS A 101 -4.51 -5.35 11.08
C LYS A 101 -5.08 -4.68 12.33
N PRO A 102 -5.84 -3.57 12.18
CA PRO A 102 -6.39 -2.88 13.33
C PRO A 102 -7.61 -3.62 13.88
N GLU A 103 -7.63 -3.85 15.19
CA GLU A 103 -8.81 -4.38 15.90
C GLU A 103 -9.09 -3.52 17.15
N PRO A 104 -10.19 -2.73 17.18
CA PRO A 104 -11.17 -2.51 16.12
C PRO A 104 -10.58 -1.68 14.96
N TYR A 105 -11.14 -1.82 13.76
CA TYR A 105 -10.71 -0.97 12.66
C TYR A 105 -11.14 0.49 12.86
N THR A 106 -10.13 1.37 12.87
CA THR A 106 -10.26 2.82 12.85
C THR A 106 -9.67 3.37 11.55
N GLU A 107 -9.99 4.62 11.19
CA GLU A 107 -9.34 5.30 10.06
C GLU A 107 -7.81 5.37 10.27
N GLU A 108 -7.37 5.67 11.49
CA GLU A 108 -5.96 5.68 11.86
C GLU A 108 -5.30 4.31 11.62
N GLY A 109 -5.91 3.23 12.12
CA GLY A 109 -5.42 1.87 11.93
C GLY A 109 -5.40 1.46 10.46
N PHE A 110 -6.41 1.87 9.69
CA PHE A 110 -6.48 1.63 8.26
C PHE A 110 -5.34 2.31 7.49
N VAL A 111 -5.08 3.58 7.78
CA VAL A 111 -3.98 4.33 7.15
C VAL A 111 -2.63 3.70 7.50
N LYS A 112 -2.42 3.28 8.77
CA LYS A 112 -1.20 2.56 9.18
C LYS A 112 -1.02 1.24 8.44
N LEU A 113 -2.08 0.45 8.30
CA LEU A 113 -2.05 -0.80 7.53
C LEU A 113 -1.68 -0.55 6.05
N CYS A 114 -2.32 0.45 5.42
CA CYS A 114 -2.00 0.83 4.04
C CYS A 114 -0.54 1.31 3.91
N ALA A 115 -0.05 2.08 4.88
CA ALA A 115 1.35 2.52 4.92
C ALA A 115 2.32 1.34 5.03
N ALA A 116 1.97 0.33 5.80
CA ALA A 116 2.78 -0.87 5.96
C ALA A 116 2.83 -1.70 4.66
N ILE A 117 1.70 -1.86 3.95
CA ILE A 117 1.66 -2.48 2.61
C ILE A 117 2.53 -1.69 1.62
N ALA A 118 2.39 -0.37 1.59
CA ALA A 118 3.21 0.51 0.74
C ALA A 118 4.71 0.40 1.07
N GLN A 119 5.06 0.26 2.35
CA GLN A 119 6.44 0.07 2.78
C GLN A 119 7.02 -1.27 2.27
N VAL A 120 6.23 -2.35 2.25
CA VAL A 120 6.64 -3.63 1.62
C VAL A 120 6.92 -3.45 0.13
N GLY A 121 6.02 -2.74 -0.58
CA GLY A 121 6.21 -2.40 -1.99
C GLY A 121 7.50 -1.60 -2.22
N ALA A 122 7.73 -0.57 -1.40
CA ALA A 122 8.92 0.27 -1.46
C ALA A 122 10.21 -0.52 -1.22
N CYS A 123 10.23 -1.39 -0.21
CA CYS A 123 11.38 -2.24 0.09
C CYS A 123 11.72 -3.21 -1.05
N ASN A 124 10.72 -3.77 -1.72
CA ASN A 124 10.91 -4.61 -2.90
C ASN A 124 11.43 -3.80 -4.11
N TYR A 125 10.85 -2.62 -4.34
CA TYR A 125 11.24 -1.74 -5.44
C TYR A 125 12.69 -1.22 -5.34
N ILE A 126 13.15 -0.88 -4.14
CA ILE A 126 14.54 -0.43 -3.92
C ILE A 126 15.55 -1.52 -4.33
N ARG A 127 15.18 -2.78 -4.13
CA ARG A 127 16.02 -3.94 -4.47
C ARG A 127 15.98 -4.27 -5.95
N ASN A 128 14.81 -4.10 -6.57
CA ASN A 128 14.64 -4.27 -8.00
C ASN A 128 13.75 -3.16 -8.57
N LYS A 129 14.35 -2.08 -9.06
CA LYS A 129 13.62 -0.93 -9.61
C LYS A 129 12.78 -1.23 -10.86
N LYS A 130 12.93 -2.43 -11.45
CA LYS A 130 12.16 -2.90 -12.60
C LYS A 130 10.96 -3.75 -12.21
N CYS A 131 10.70 -3.95 -10.92
CA CYS A 131 9.55 -4.74 -10.47
C CYS A 131 8.28 -3.92 -10.32
N ASP A 132 7.15 -4.62 -10.36
CA ASP A 132 5.81 -4.04 -10.25
C ASP A 132 5.32 -3.92 -8.80
N ALA A 133 6.21 -4.04 -7.81
CA ALA A 133 5.83 -4.07 -6.39
C ALA A 133 5.08 -2.82 -5.92
N LEU A 134 5.40 -1.64 -6.46
CA LEU A 134 4.68 -0.40 -6.17
C LEU A 134 3.28 -0.39 -6.79
N ILE A 135 3.14 -0.99 -7.99
CA ILE A 135 1.84 -1.14 -8.66
C ILE A 135 0.97 -2.10 -7.85
N HIS A 136 1.51 -3.25 -7.44
CA HIS A 136 0.79 -4.21 -6.59
C HIS A 136 0.37 -3.59 -5.25
N ALA A 137 1.24 -2.81 -4.61
CA ALA A 137 0.88 -2.08 -3.39
C ALA A 137 -0.26 -1.07 -3.62
N MET A 138 -0.26 -0.39 -4.77
CA MET A 138 -1.30 0.57 -5.13
C MET A 138 -2.64 -0.13 -5.37
N ASP A 139 -2.64 -1.22 -6.11
CA ASP A 139 -3.84 -2.02 -6.36
C ASP A 139 -4.40 -2.62 -5.06
N ASP A 140 -3.54 -3.09 -4.16
CA ASP A 140 -3.95 -3.60 -2.86
C ASP A 140 -4.61 -2.49 -2.03
N VAL A 141 -3.96 -1.33 -1.87
CA VAL A 141 -4.54 -0.20 -1.12
C VAL A 141 -5.85 0.27 -1.74
N HIS A 142 -5.92 0.36 -3.07
CA HIS A 142 -7.14 0.76 -3.78
C HIS A 142 -8.30 -0.21 -3.54
N LYS A 143 -8.05 -1.52 -3.62
CA LYS A 143 -9.04 -2.57 -3.30
C LYS A 143 -9.51 -2.47 -1.86
N PHE A 144 -8.58 -2.23 -0.93
CA PHE A 144 -8.90 -2.02 0.48
C PHE A 144 -9.81 -0.80 0.67
N VAL A 145 -9.48 0.35 0.07
CA VAL A 145 -10.32 1.56 0.13
C VAL A 145 -11.71 1.30 -0.45
N LYS A 146 -11.82 0.65 -1.61
CA LYS A 146 -13.12 0.27 -2.20
C LYS A 146 -13.94 -0.61 -1.26
N LYS A 147 -13.29 -1.57 -0.61
CA LYS A 147 -13.93 -2.47 0.36
C LYS A 147 -14.41 -1.71 1.60
N VAL A 148 -13.62 -0.77 2.11
CA VAL A 148 -14.02 0.10 3.22
C VAL A 148 -15.25 0.92 2.85
N LEU A 149 -15.16 1.67 1.75
CA LEU A 149 -16.19 2.61 1.33
C LEU A 149 -17.51 1.90 0.96
N SER A 150 -17.44 0.69 0.40
CA SER A 150 -18.64 -0.11 0.08
C SER A 150 -19.35 -0.69 1.32
N ARG A 151 -18.62 -0.89 2.43
CA ARG A 151 -19.17 -1.41 3.70
C ARG A 151 -19.61 -0.29 4.66
N GLY A 152 -19.36 0.98 4.33
CA GLY A 152 -19.57 2.10 5.24
C GLY A 152 -18.43 2.24 6.22
N THR A 153 -18.61 1.84 7.48
CA THR A 153 -17.55 1.92 8.51
C THR A 153 -16.82 0.60 8.67
N LEU A 154 -15.51 0.65 8.81
CA LEU A 154 -14.64 -0.53 8.97
C LEU A 154 -14.90 -1.40 10.22
N LYS A 155 -15.73 -0.94 11.17
CA LYS A 155 -15.96 -1.60 12.46
C LYS A 155 -16.47 -3.05 12.36
N ASP A 156 -17.03 -3.45 11.21
CA ASP A 156 -17.64 -4.76 11.00
C ASP A 156 -16.83 -5.69 10.06
N SER A 157 -15.56 -5.37 9.79
CA SER A 157 -14.72 -6.14 8.84
C SER A 157 -13.90 -7.25 9.52
N SER A 158 -14.12 -8.52 9.15
CA SER A 158 -13.32 -9.66 9.60
C SER A 158 -12.60 -10.38 8.44
N LEU A 159 -11.49 -11.08 8.74
CA LEU A 159 -10.69 -11.87 7.78
C LEU A 159 -11.52 -12.94 7.04
N ALA A 160 -12.66 -13.36 7.61
CA ALA A 160 -13.56 -14.33 6.98
C ALA A 160 -14.19 -13.78 5.69
N ASP A 161 -14.24 -12.46 5.52
CA ASP A 161 -14.78 -11.86 4.29
C ASP A 161 -13.68 -11.56 3.24
N ASP A 162 -12.43 -11.94 3.48
CA ASP A 162 -11.27 -11.65 2.62
C ASP A 162 -10.87 -12.83 1.70
N GLN A 163 -11.66 -13.90 1.64
CA GLN A 163 -11.48 -14.97 0.64
C GLN A 163 -12.27 -14.67 -0.65
N VAL A 164 -11.61 -14.05 -1.64
CA VAL A 164 -11.92 -14.19 -3.08
C VAL A 164 -10.61 -14.25 -3.86
#